data_AF-A0A1X6XLL9-F1
#
_entry.id   AF-A0A1X6XLL9-F1
#
_cell.length_a   1.000
_cell.length_b   1.000
_cell.length_c   1.000
_cell.angle_alpha   90.00
_cell.angle_beta   90.00
_cell.angle_gamma   90.00
#
_symmetry.space_group_name_H-M   'P 1'
#
loop_
_entity.id
_entity.type
_entity.pdbx_description
1 polymer ?
#
loop_
_entity_poly.entity_id
_entity_poly.type
_entity_poly.pdbx_seq_one_letter_code
_entity_poly.pdbx_strand_id
1 'polypeptide(L)'
;MRTLTDRYVHAVVRRVPDAMRPEVTADVTAMIADMTEARMADARMTEARHDEIAAATEADVEAAVEIAVLEELGDPAVLAREYSDSPQHLIGPQYFPVYTWLLTWVLPVALVAALVSNGLSYTLSTADAHIGGLLGTAIGKSIPAVFIAFAAVTILFAIIERATPMGTQAGTDNAAEQVGEKLRPVAARRPRWTVDSLKEVPPGGTSVRADAILSLVFLVLLALVPFVPTTAVYVGHLNDGETFINPDLGLFWLIGYWVLLAVTAVGAVLRIRRRRLSTGLVALDMITDLVMAVFLTIALLTQDVLHPAIEALTSLPVELWAIPLIWAITIWDQVSTVRGYRTHLAAHGRS
;
A
#
# COMPACT_ATOMS: atom_id res chain seq x y z
N MET A 1 29.94 18.56 -33.11
CA MET A 1 29.31 19.23 -31.95
C MET A 1 28.02 18.47 -31.67
N ARG A 2 27.67 18.19 -30.40
CA ARG A 2 26.36 17.57 -30.10
C ARG A 2 25.28 18.63 -30.28
N THR A 3 24.22 18.30 -31.03
CA THR A 3 23.08 19.20 -31.26
C THR A 3 22.30 19.46 -29.96
N LEU A 4 21.34 20.39 -29.96
CA LEU A 4 20.47 20.57 -28.79
C LEU A 4 19.58 19.32 -28.62
N THR A 5 19.11 18.75 -29.73
CA THR A 5 18.38 17.49 -29.81
C THR A 5 19.16 16.33 -29.17
N ASP A 6 20.44 16.13 -29.51
CA ASP A 6 21.27 15.07 -28.90
C ASP A 6 21.34 15.19 -27.36
N ARG A 7 21.44 16.43 -26.87
CA ARG A 7 21.50 16.71 -25.43
C ARG A 7 20.16 16.46 -24.75
N TYR A 8 19.07 16.83 -25.40
CA TYR A 8 17.71 16.60 -24.91
C TYR A 8 17.39 15.09 -24.85
N VAL A 9 17.61 14.36 -25.95
CA VAL A 9 17.43 12.91 -26.03
C VAL A 9 18.27 12.20 -24.96
N HIS A 10 19.55 12.55 -24.83
CA HIS A 10 20.40 11.99 -23.77
C HIS A 10 19.85 12.29 -22.36
N ALA A 11 19.30 13.48 -22.12
CA ALA A 11 18.71 13.84 -20.84
C ALA A 11 17.43 13.04 -20.53
N VAL A 12 16.64 12.67 -21.53
CA VAL A 12 15.48 11.79 -21.38
C VAL A 12 15.95 10.35 -21.12
N VAL A 13 16.78 9.81 -22.01
CA VAL A 13 17.21 8.39 -22.01
C VAL A 13 17.96 7.99 -20.73
N ARG A 14 18.77 8.88 -20.15
CA ARG A 14 19.49 8.59 -18.90
C ARG A 14 18.57 8.35 -17.69
N ARG A 15 17.29 8.71 -17.78
CA ARG A 15 16.30 8.62 -16.69
C ARG A 15 15.35 7.43 -16.85
N VAL A 16 15.49 6.67 -17.94
CA VAL A 16 14.65 5.53 -18.30
C VAL A 16 15.38 4.21 -18.00
N PRO A 17 14.67 3.13 -17.59
CA PRO A 17 15.26 1.81 -17.39
C PRO A 17 16.07 1.32 -18.60
N ASP A 18 17.20 0.66 -18.33
CA ASP A 18 18.20 0.25 -19.34
C ASP A 18 17.59 -0.54 -20.49
N ALA A 19 16.62 -1.40 -20.20
CA ALA A 19 15.93 -2.23 -21.19
C ALA A 19 15.16 -1.42 -22.24
N MET A 20 14.66 -0.23 -21.90
CA MET A 20 13.83 0.60 -22.80
C MET A 20 14.63 1.72 -23.48
N ARG A 21 15.88 1.95 -23.08
CA ARG A 21 16.73 3.02 -23.65
C ARG A 21 16.82 3.02 -25.18
N PRO A 22 17.05 1.89 -25.89
CA PRO A 22 17.15 1.93 -27.35
C PRO A 22 15.83 2.32 -28.03
N GLU A 23 14.71 1.83 -27.50
CA GLU A 23 13.37 2.14 -28.01
C GLU A 23 13.00 3.60 -27.76
N VAL A 24 13.19 4.09 -26.52
CA VAL A 24 12.90 5.49 -26.15
C VAL A 24 13.82 6.47 -26.88
N THR A 25 15.08 6.09 -27.13
CA THR A 25 15.98 6.92 -27.95
C THR A 25 15.42 7.10 -29.35
N ALA A 26 14.98 6.01 -29.99
CA ALA A 26 14.43 6.06 -31.34
C ALA A 26 13.12 6.87 -31.38
N ASP A 27 12.20 6.63 -30.43
CA ASP A 27 10.90 7.28 -30.39
C ASP A 27 11.00 8.79 -30.15
N VAL A 28 11.77 9.22 -29.15
CA VAL A 28 11.95 10.66 -28.84
C VAL A 28 12.69 11.37 -29.99
N THR A 29 13.66 10.71 -30.62
CA THR A 29 14.38 11.30 -31.76
C THR A 29 13.46 11.46 -32.98
N ALA A 30 12.65 10.45 -33.29
CA ALA A 30 11.67 10.52 -34.37
C ALA A 30 10.61 11.60 -34.11
N MET A 31 10.10 11.68 -32.88
CA MET A 31 9.11 12.68 -32.49
C MET A 31 9.63 14.12 -32.63
N ILE A 32 10.88 14.37 -32.22
CA ILE A 32 11.51 15.68 -32.40
C ILE A 32 11.69 15.98 -33.90
N ALA A 33 12.17 15.01 -34.69
CA ALA A 33 12.35 15.18 -36.12
C ALA A 33 11.03 15.54 -36.82
N ASP A 34 9.95 14.81 -36.55
CA ASP A 34 8.62 15.05 -37.12
C ASP A 34 8.09 16.45 -36.74
N MET A 35 8.25 16.87 -35.48
CA MET A 35 7.84 18.20 -35.03
C MET A 35 8.67 19.33 -35.65
N THR A 36 9.99 19.14 -35.79
CA THR A 36 10.85 20.10 -36.48
C THR A 36 10.52 20.22 -37.95
N GLU A 37 10.27 19.10 -38.65
CA GLU A 37 9.92 19.09 -40.07
C GLU A 37 8.57 19.80 -40.32
N ALA A 38 7.56 19.51 -39.49
CA ALA A 38 6.26 20.16 -39.58
C ALA A 38 6.38 21.69 -39.40
N ARG A 39 7.14 22.15 -38.40
CA ARG A 39 7.36 23.59 -38.19
C ARG A 39 8.20 24.25 -39.27
N MET A 40 9.18 23.54 -39.83
CA MET A 40 9.95 24.04 -40.98
C MET A 40 9.07 24.18 -42.22
N ALA A 41 8.10 23.28 -42.44
CA ALA A 41 7.14 23.40 -43.53
C ALA A 41 6.21 24.62 -43.35
N ASP A 42 5.73 24.87 -42.13
CA ASP A 42 4.91 26.05 -41.80
C ASP A 42 5.70 27.36 -41.97
N ALA A 43 6.97 27.38 -41.54
CA ALA A 43 7.86 28.53 -41.71
C ALA A 43 8.08 28.86 -43.19
N ARG A 44 8.38 27.85 -44.02
CA ARG A 44 8.54 28.01 -45.48
C ARG A 44 7.27 28.50 -46.18
N MET A 45 6.09 28.03 -45.75
CA MET A 45 4.81 28.54 -46.27
C MET A 45 4.55 30.00 -45.88
N THR A 46 5.01 30.41 -44.71
CA THR A 46 4.85 31.78 -44.19
C THR A 46 5.80 32.76 -44.89
N GLU A 47 7.04 32.35 -45.15
CA GLU A 47 8.02 33.10 -45.96
C GLU A 47 7.58 33.25 -47.41
N ALA A 48 7.05 32.19 -48.04
CA ALA A 48 6.51 32.25 -49.40
C ALA A 48 5.30 33.22 -49.56
N ARG A 49 4.75 33.71 -48.45
CA ARG A 49 3.61 34.64 -48.40
C ARG A 49 4.01 36.07 -48.05
N HIS A 50 5.23 36.31 -47.57
CA HIS A 50 5.75 37.64 -47.24
C HIS A 50 7.11 37.86 -47.90
N ASP A 51 7.13 38.59 -49.02
CA ASP A 51 8.34 38.97 -49.79
C ASP A 51 9.32 39.91 -49.03
N GLU A 52 9.17 40.16 -47.73
CA GLU A 52 9.83 41.28 -47.05
C GLU A 52 10.67 40.96 -45.80
N ILE A 53 11.08 39.71 -45.56
CA ILE A 53 12.02 39.41 -44.46
C ILE A 53 13.13 38.47 -44.94
N ALA A 54 14.13 39.01 -45.64
CA ALA A 54 15.35 38.28 -45.97
C ALA A 54 16.55 38.87 -45.20
N ALA A 55 16.71 38.42 -43.95
CA ALA A 55 17.96 38.59 -43.19
C ALA A 55 18.23 37.45 -42.20
N ALA A 56 17.32 36.47 -42.04
CA ALA A 56 17.58 35.26 -41.29
C ALA A 56 18.17 34.21 -42.25
N THR A 57 19.29 33.59 -41.87
CA THR A 57 19.86 32.48 -42.62
C THR A 57 18.96 31.25 -42.42
N GLU A 58 18.88 30.32 -43.38
CA GLU A 58 18.16 29.04 -43.19
C GLU A 58 18.60 28.32 -41.90
N ALA A 59 19.88 28.45 -41.52
CA ALA A 59 20.43 27.93 -40.27
C ALA A 59 19.88 28.61 -39.00
N ASP A 60 19.54 29.91 -39.06
CA ASP A 60 18.96 30.63 -37.93
C ASP A 60 17.50 30.23 -37.71
N VAL A 61 16.77 29.97 -38.81
CA VAL A 61 15.41 29.45 -38.79
C VAL A 61 15.36 28.04 -38.21
N GLU A 62 16.27 27.16 -38.66
CA GLU A 62 16.37 25.79 -38.15
C GLU A 62 16.68 25.77 -36.63
N ALA A 63 17.62 26.61 -36.17
CA ALA A 63 17.93 26.71 -34.75
C ALA A 63 16.76 27.25 -33.91
N ALA A 64 16.01 28.24 -34.42
CA ALA A 64 14.83 28.76 -33.75
C ALA A 64 13.70 27.71 -33.68
N VAL A 65 13.51 26.92 -34.74
CA VAL A 65 12.54 25.82 -34.76
C VAL A 65 12.94 24.71 -33.79
N GLU A 66 14.22 24.31 -33.76
CA GLU A 66 14.72 23.30 -32.81
C GLU A 66 14.46 23.76 -31.36
N ILE A 67 14.76 25.02 -31.03
CA ILE A 67 14.49 25.56 -29.68
C ILE A 67 12.99 25.54 -29.37
N ALA A 68 12.14 26.00 -30.29
CA ALA A 68 10.70 26.04 -30.08
C ALA A 68 10.08 24.64 -29.87
N VAL A 69 10.56 23.63 -30.62
CA VAL A 69 10.15 22.23 -30.44
C VAL A 69 10.57 21.72 -29.06
N LEU A 70 11.81 21.96 -28.66
CA LEU A 70 12.31 21.50 -27.35
C LEU A 70 11.63 22.22 -26.18
N GLU A 71 11.27 23.50 -26.34
CA GLU A 71 10.49 24.25 -25.34
C GLU A 71 9.05 23.74 -25.20
N GLU A 72 8.41 23.35 -26.32
CA GLU A 72 7.08 22.74 -26.29
C GLU A 72 7.09 21.36 -25.63
N LEU A 73 8.14 20.57 -25.86
CA LEU A 73 8.34 19.28 -25.17
C LEU A 73 8.60 19.43 -23.67
N GLY A 74 9.09 20.59 -23.24
CA GLY A 74 9.27 20.94 -21.83
C GLY A 74 10.41 20.16 -21.15
N ASP A 75 10.32 20.01 -19.82
CA ASP A 75 11.39 19.39 -19.03
C ASP A 75 11.60 17.91 -19.42
N PRO A 76 12.82 17.51 -19.87
CA PRO A 76 13.12 16.12 -20.23
C PRO A 76 12.95 15.15 -19.06
N ALA A 77 12.96 15.62 -17.80
CA ALA A 77 12.65 14.79 -16.65
C ALA A 77 11.16 14.45 -16.55
N VAL A 78 10.26 15.32 -17.03
CA VAL A 78 8.82 15.07 -17.08
C VAL A 78 8.50 14.13 -18.23
N LEU A 79 9.06 14.36 -19.41
CA LEU A 79 8.89 13.49 -20.57
C LEU A 79 9.38 12.05 -20.28
N ALA A 80 10.52 11.91 -19.59
CA ALA A 80 11.03 10.59 -19.20
C ALA A 80 10.07 9.81 -18.26
N ARG A 81 9.22 10.48 -17.48
CA ARG A 81 8.24 9.82 -16.60
C ARG A 81 7.10 9.18 -17.39
N GLU A 82 6.80 9.65 -18.59
CA GLU A 82 5.77 9.05 -19.43
C GLU A 82 6.22 7.70 -20.02
N TYR A 83 7.53 7.57 -20.30
CA TYR A 83 8.14 6.32 -20.75
C TYR A 83 8.49 5.38 -19.58
N SER A 84 8.84 5.96 -18.44
CA SER A 84 9.15 5.21 -17.24
C SER A 84 7.84 4.96 -16.50
N ASP A 85 7.14 3.88 -16.86
CA ASP A 85 5.98 3.34 -16.12
C ASP A 85 6.36 2.83 -14.70
N SER A 86 7.42 3.41 -14.12
CA SER A 86 8.08 3.06 -12.88
C SER A 86 7.63 4.07 -11.82
N PRO A 87 6.66 3.70 -10.96
CA PRO A 87 6.19 4.58 -9.91
C PRO A 87 7.33 4.93 -8.94
N GLN A 88 7.62 6.23 -8.78
CA GLN A 88 8.57 6.74 -7.76
C GLN A 88 7.91 6.87 -6.38
N HIS A 89 6.73 6.27 -6.18
CA HIS A 89 6.00 6.29 -4.91
C HIS A 89 6.20 4.99 -4.13
N LEU A 90 6.37 5.10 -2.81
CA LEU A 90 6.38 3.94 -1.92
C LEU A 90 4.98 3.34 -1.75
N ILE A 91 3.96 4.21 -1.73
CA ILE A 91 2.55 3.87 -1.61
C ILE A 91 1.81 4.65 -2.70
N GLY A 92 1.09 3.96 -3.57
CA GLY A 92 0.45 4.59 -4.73
C GLY A 92 -0.78 5.42 -4.38
N PRO A 93 -1.19 6.34 -5.28
CA PRO A 93 -2.35 7.21 -5.07
C PRO A 93 -3.66 6.45 -4.86
N GLN A 94 -3.74 5.19 -5.30
CA GLN A 94 -4.91 4.33 -5.09
C GLN A 94 -5.02 3.82 -3.64
N TYR A 95 -3.89 3.53 -3.00
CA TYR A 95 -3.85 3.01 -1.63
C TYR A 95 -3.67 4.12 -0.58
N PHE A 96 -3.19 5.30 -0.99
CA PHE A 96 -2.92 6.43 -0.10
C PHE A 96 -4.11 6.85 0.78
N PRO A 97 -5.37 6.94 0.28
CA PRO A 97 -6.52 7.31 1.14
C PRO A 97 -6.83 6.27 2.23
N VAL A 98 -6.65 4.98 1.92
CA VAL A 98 -6.87 3.90 2.88
C VAL A 98 -5.74 3.88 3.90
N TYR A 99 -4.50 4.08 3.45
CA TYR A 99 -3.31 4.20 4.31
C TYR A 99 -3.48 5.31 5.35
N THR A 100 -3.85 6.53 4.93
CA THR A 100 -4.00 7.67 5.86
C THR A 100 -5.19 7.50 6.80
N TRP A 101 -6.30 6.94 6.32
CA TRP A 101 -7.45 6.59 7.16
C TRP A 101 -7.06 5.57 8.24
N LEU A 102 -6.33 4.52 7.85
CA LEU A 102 -5.89 3.49 8.79
C LEU A 102 -4.92 4.06 9.83
N LEU A 103 -3.92 4.82 9.41
CA LEU A 103 -2.94 5.43 10.31
C LEU A 103 -3.61 6.36 11.34
N THR A 104 -4.66 7.07 10.91
CA THR A 104 -5.49 7.93 11.75
C THR A 104 -6.15 7.17 12.91
N TRP A 105 -6.49 5.90 12.72
CA TRP A 105 -7.10 5.08 13.77
C TRP A 105 -6.08 4.24 14.55
N VAL A 106 -5.10 3.66 13.86
CA VAL A 106 -4.11 2.76 14.47
C VAL A 106 -3.20 3.50 15.44
N LEU A 107 -2.70 4.69 15.10
CA LEU A 107 -1.75 5.39 15.98
C LEU A 107 -2.36 5.84 17.31
N PRO A 108 -3.57 6.43 17.38
CA PRO A 108 -4.19 6.76 18.65
C PRO A 108 -4.50 5.52 19.49
N VAL A 109 -4.99 4.44 18.87
CA VAL A 109 -5.28 3.18 19.58
C VAL A 109 -4.00 2.58 20.15
N ALA A 110 -2.93 2.51 19.35
CA ALA A 110 -1.63 2.03 19.79
C ALA A 110 -1.06 2.90 20.93
N LEU A 111 -1.19 4.22 20.84
CA LEU A 111 -0.76 5.15 21.89
C LEU A 111 -1.54 4.92 23.19
N VAL A 112 -2.87 4.82 23.14
CA VAL A 112 -3.70 4.60 24.33
C VAL A 112 -3.39 3.25 24.96
N ALA A 113 -3.30 2.18 24.16
CA ALA A 113 -2.95 0.86 24.64
C ALA A 113 -1.57 0.86 25.31
N ALA A 114 -0.58 1.50 24.69
CA ALA A 114 0.75 1.65 25.26
C ALA A 114 0.73 2.46 26.56
N LEU A 115 0.03 3.59 26.62
CA LEU A 115 -0.08 4.42 27.83
C LEU A 115 -0.69 3.64 28.99
N VAL A 116 -1.79 2.93 28.74
CA VAL A 116 -2.47 2.12 29.75
C VAL A 116 -1.58 0.98 30.23
N SER A 117 -0.97 0.23 29.31
CA SER A 117 -0.08 -0.88 29.65
C SER A 117 1.15 -0.43 30.44
N ASN A 118 1.79 0.67 30.00
CA ASN A 118 2.96 1.23 30.66
C ASN A 118 2.61 1.82 32.04
N GLY A 119 1.49 2.54 32.14
CA GLY A 119 1.03 3.14 33.39
C GLY A 119 0.63 2.09 34.44
N LEU A 120 -0.07 1.03 34.01
CA LEU A 120 -0.41 -0.09 34.86
C LEU A 120 0.85 -0.82 35.34
N SER A 121 1.78 -1.12 34.43
CA SER A 121 3.05 -1.78 34.77
C SER A 121 3.87 -0.98 35.78
N TYR A 122 3.97 0.35 35.62
CA TYR A 122 4.67 1.20 36.58
C TYR A 122 4.03 1.15 37.97
N THR A 123 2.69 1.21 38.03
CA THR A 123 1.93 1.22 39.29
C THR A 123 2.06 -0.12 40.04
N LEU A 124 2.10 -1.24 39.31
CA LEU A 124 2.19 -2.57 39.90
C LEU A 124 3.62 -2.97 40.32
N SER A 125 4.65 -2.38 39.70
CA SER A 125 6.04 -2.77 39.96
C SER A 125 6.85 -1.79 40.80
N THR A 126 6.30 -0.61 41.11
CA THR A 126 6.99 0.42 41.91
C THR A 126 6.33 0.57 43.27
N ALA A 127 7.04 0.20 44.33
CA ALA A 127 6.51 0.25 45.71
C ALA A 127 6.12 1.67 46.15
N ASP A 128 6.90 2.69 45.78
CA ASP A 128 6.61 4.11 46.02
C ASP A 128 6.32 4.84 44.69
N ALA A 129 5.13 4.60 44.14
CA ALA A 129 4.72 5.18 42.87
C ALA A 129 4.43 6.69 42.99
N HIS A 130 5.30 7.51 42.40
CA HIS A 130 5.11 8.96 42.28
C HIS A 130 4.51 9.36 40.93
N ILE A 131 3.66 10.40 40.91
CA ILE A 131 2.98 10.89 39.70
C ILE A 131 3.97 11.27 38.58
N GLY A 132 5.09 11.89 38.94
CA GLY A 132 6.13 12.28 37.96
C GLY A 132 6.78 11.08 37.26
N GLY A 133 7.04 10.01 38.01
CA GLY A 133 7.59 8.78 37.44
C GLY A 133 6.55 8.00 36.62
N LEU A 134 5.28 8.01 37.03
CA LEU A 134 4.18 7.42 36.26
C LEU A 134 4.05 8.10 34.89
N LEU A 135 3.97 9.44 34.87
CA LEU A 135 3.84 10.20 33.63
C LEU A 135 5.08 10.06 32.74
N GLY A 136 6.28 10.17 33.32
CA GLY A 136 7.53 10.04 32.59
C GLY A 136 7.70 8.66 31.96
N THR A 137 7.36 7.60 32.70
CA THR A 137 7.43 6.23 32.18
C THR A 137 6.32 5.95 31.17
N ALA A 138 5.07 6.26 31.46
CA ALA A 138 3.95 6.03 30.55
C ALA A 138 4.17 6.74 29.21
N ILE A 139 4.54 8.02 29.21
CA ILE A 139 4.74 8.78 27.98
C ILE A 139 6.03 8.34 27.28
N GLY A 140 7.15 8.30 28.00
CA GLY A 140 8.46 8.00 27.41
C GLY A 140 8.51 6.63 26.72
N LYS A 141 7.83 5.63 27.29
CA LYS A 141 7.82 4.26 26.80
C LYS A 141 6.73 3.97 25.76
N SER A 142 5.74 4.86 25.63
CA SER A 142 4.72 4.71 24.59
C SER A 142 5.22 5.17 23.22
N ILE A 143 6.23 6.05 23.16
CA ILE A 143 6.77 6.60 21.91
C ILE A 143 7.29 5.49 20.97
N PRO A 144 8.15 4.54 21.40
CA PRO A 144 8.62 3.47 20.52
C PRO A 144 7.50 2.60 19.96
N ALA A 145 6.47 2.28 20.77
CA ALA A 145 5.34 1.48 20.34
C ALA A 145 4.57 2.14 19.17
N VAL A 146 4.38 3.46 19.24
CA VAL A 146 3.76 4.24 18.16
C VAL A 146 4.62 4.24 16.90
N PHE A 147 5.95 4.39 17.03
CA PHE A 147 6.87 4.30 15.88
C PHE A 147 6.87 2.92 15.23
N ILE A 148 6.85 1.85 16.02
CA ILE A 148 6.76 0.48 15.51
C ILE A 148 5.43 0.27 14.78
N ALA A 149 4.31 0.71 15.34
CA ALA A 149 3.01 0.63 14.70
C ALA A 149 2.98 1.39 13.36
N PHE A 150 3.53 2.62 13.34
CA PHE A 150 3.69 3.41 12.12
C PHE A 150 4.53 2.69 11.07
N ALA A 151 5.70 2.18 11.46
CA ALA A 151 6.62 1.50 10.57
C ALA A 151 6.00 0.21 10.01
N ALA A 152 5.34 -0.59 10.85
CA ALA A 152 4.68 -1.83 10.44
C ALA A 152 3.59 -1.57 9.39
N VAL A 153 2.71 -0.58 9.64
CA VAL A 153 1.66 -0.19 8.68
C VAL A 153 2.27 0.31 7.37
N THR A 154 3.32 1.13 7.44
CA THR A 154 3.98 1.68 6.24
C THR A 154 4.64 0.59 5.40
N ILE A 155 5.40 -0.30 6.04
CA ILE A 155 6.05 -1.45 5.38
C ILE A 155 5.00 -2.34 4.73
N LEU A 156 3.88 -2.58 5.41
CA LEU A 156 2.82 -3.39 4.86
C LEU A 156 2.23 -2.79 3.58
N PHE A 157 1.90 -1.51 3.58
CA PHE A 157 1.40 -0.85 2.37
C PHE A 157 2.43 -0.83 1.24
N ALA A 158 3.71 -0.68 1.57
CA ALA A 158 4.79 -0.79 0.59
C ALA A 158 4.88 -2.21 -0.02
N ILE A 159 4.67 -3.26 0.78
CA ILE A 159 4.63 -4.65 0.31
C ILE A 159 3.38 -4.87 -0.56
N ILE A 160 2.22 -4.37 -0.15
CA ILE A 160 0.97 -4.50 -0.92
C ILE A 160 1.10 -3.82 -2.28
N GLU A 161 1.65 -2.60 -2.34
CA GLU A 161 1.90 -1.90 -3.61
C GLU A 161 2.81 -2.71 -4.54
N ARG A 162 3.87 -3.34 -3.98
CA ARG A 162 4.82 -4.15 -4.75
C ARG A 162 4.27 -5.50 -5.18
N ALA A 163 3.48 -6.17 -4.33
CA ALA A 163 2.91 -7.49 -4.59
C ALA A 163 1.66 -7.42 -5.47
N THR A 164 0.95 -6.29 -5.42
CA THR A 164 -0.22 -5.98 -6.24
C THR A 164 -0.06 -4.57 -6.82
N PRO A 165 0.61 -4.42 -7.97
CA PRO A 165 0.62 -3.18 -8.73
C PRO A 165 -0.78 -2.94 -9.31
N MET A 166 -1.75 -2.55 -8.48
CA MET A 166 -3.01 -1.98 -8.94
C MET A 166 -2.69 -0.57 -9.42
N GLY A 167 -2.31 -0.45 -10.68
CA GLY A 167 -1.86 0.81 -11.25
C GLY A 167 -1.79 0.83 -12.77
N THR A 168 -1.29 -0.23 -13.39
CA THR A 168 -0.91 -0.17 -14.81
C THR A 168 -1.95 -0.74 -15.79
N GLN A 169 -2.91 -1.55 -15.32
CA GLN A 169 -3.82 -2.29 -16.21
C GLN A 169 -5.28 -1.78 -16.26
N ALA A 170 -5.64 -0.75 -15.49
CA ALA A 170 -7.03 -0.25 -15.51
C ALA A 170 -7.37 0.64 -16.72
N GLY A 171 -6.44 0.82 -17.67
CA GLY A 171 -6.63 1.50 -18.95
C GLY A 171 -6.45 0.63 -20.18
N THR A 172 -6.10 -0.66 -20.04
CA THR A 172 -5.69 -1.51 -21.17
C THR A 172 -6.73 -2.54 -21.62
N ASP A 173 -7.88 -2.66 -20.96
CA ASP A 173 -8.92 -3.62 -21.37
C ASP A 173 -9.60 -3.24 -22.71
N ASN A 174 -9.34 -2.04 -23.25
CA ASN A 174 -9.77 -1.61 -24.59
C ASN A 174 -8.65 -1.66 -25.65
N ALA A 175 -7.42 -2.09 -25.30
CA ALA A 175 -6.27 -2.04 -26.21
C ALA A 175 -6.15 -3.26 -27.14
N ALA A 176 -6.89 -4.34 -26.88
CA ALA A 176 -6.88 -5.53 -27.72
C ALA A 176 -7.65 -5.33 -29.06
N GLU A 177 -8.47 -4.29 -29.17
CA GLU A 177 -9.22 -3.94 -30.39
C GLU A 177 -8.53 -2.83 -31.22
N GLN A 178 -7.22 -2.62 -31.05
CA GLN A 178 -6.45 -1.60 -31.79
C GLN A 178 -5.16 -2.15 -32.43
N VAL A 179 -5.20 -3.38 -32.93
CA VAL A 179 -4.06 -3.99 -33.64
C VAL A 179 -3.71 -3.24 -34.96
N GLY A 180 -4.53 -2.28 -35.40
CA GLY A 180 -4.28 -1.44 -36.58
C GLY A 180 -3.66 -0.05 -36.35
N GLU A 181 -3.49 0.42 -35.10
CA GLU A 181 -3.18 1.83 -34.78
C GLU A 181 -1.76 2.02 -34.20
N LYS A 182 -0.73 1.53 -34.90
CA LYS A 182 0.68 1.62 -34.46
C LYS A 182 1.46 2.85 -34.98
N LEU A 183 0.80 3.89 -35.49
CA LEU A 183 1.46 5.01 -36.18
C LEU A 183 0.97 6.42 -35.75
N ARG A 184 0.57 6.64 -34.49
CA ARG A 184 0.16 7.99 -34.03
C ARG A 184 0.93 8.46 -32.78
N PRO A 185 1.36 9.74 -32.73
CA PRO A 185 2.17 10.28 -31.63
C PRO A 185 1.44 10.32 -30.28
N VAL A 186 2.20 10.15 -29.19
CA VAL A 186 1.75 10.04 -27.79
C VAL A 186 0.89 11.23 -27.32
N ALA A 187 1.08 12.43 -27.89
CA ALA A 187 0.25 13.59 -27.59
C ALA A 187 -1.23 13.43 -28.01
N ALA A 188 -1.51 12.63 -29.04
CA ALA A 188 -2.87 12.33 -29.50
C ALA A 188 -3.59 11.26 -28.66
N ARG A 189 -2.90 10.66 -27.69
CA ARG A 189 -3.35 9.49 -26.91
C ARG A 189 -4.15 9.83 -25.67
N ARG A 190 -4.50 11.09 -25.40
CA ARG A 190 -5.44 11.41 -24.31
C ARG A 190 -6.86 11.24 -24.84
N PRO A 191 -7.61 10.16 -24.52
CA PRO A 191 -9.04 10.18 -24.71
C PRO A 191 -9.57 11.38 -23.94
N ARG A 192 -10.23 12.30 -24.63
CA ARG A 192 -10.90 13.45 -24.01
C ARG A 192 -11.86 12.87 -22.97
N TRP A 193 -11.60 13.10 -21.69
CA TRP A 193 -12.44 12.61 -20.61
C TRP A 193 -13.89 13.03 -20.88
N THR A 194 -14.80 12.05 -21.00
CA THR A 194 -16.24 12.27 -21.20
C THR A 194 -17.01 11.77 -19.99
N VAL A 195 -18.22 12.29 -19.77
CA VAL A 195 -19.09 11.90 -18.66
C VAL A 195 -19.39 10.39 -18.70
N ASP A 196 -19.43 9.79 -19.88
CA ASP A 196 -19.65 8.35 -20.06
C ASP A 196 -18.49 7.47 -19.57
N SER A 197 -17.32 8.06 -19.28
CA SER A 197 -16.19 7.37 -18.66
C SER A 197 -16.27 7.27 -17.12
N LEU A 198 -17.37 7.78 -16.53
CA LEU A 198 -17.65 7.61 -15.11
C LEU A 198 -17.86 6.12 -14.80
N LYS A 199 -16.98 5.57 -13.95
CA LYS A 199 -17.13 4.21 -13.43
C LYS A 199 -18.38 4.14 -12.57
N GLU A 200 -19.19 3.10 -12.79
CA GLU A 200 -20.35 2.81 -11.95
C GLU A 200 -19.93 2.69 -10.49
N VAL A 201 -20.64 3.39 -9.61
CA VAL A 201 -20.43 3.32 -8.16
C VAL A 201 -20.84 1.91 -7.72
N PRO A 202 -19.93 1.11 -7.13
CA PRO A 202 -20.30 -0.22 -6.63
C PRO A 202 -21.47 -0.11 -5.64
N PRO A 203 -22.50 -0.97 -5.75
CA PRO A 203 -23.65 -0.91 -4.87
C PRO A 203 -23.28 -1.35 -3.44
N GLY A 204 -23.08 -0.38 -2.56
CA GLY A 204 -23.22 -0.52 -1.10
C GLY A 204 -21.98 -0.93 -0.30
N GLY A 205 -21.54 -0.01 0.58
CA GLY A 205 -20.65 -0.28 1.72
C GLY A 205 -19.17 -0.37 1.36
N THR A 206 -18.29 0.05 2.28
CA THR A 206 -16.82 -0.04 2.22
C THR A 206 -16.33 -1.16 1.30
N SER A 207 -15.56 -0.80 0.26
CA SER A 207 -15.12 -1.77 -0.75
C SER A 207 -14.54 -3.02 -0.09
N VAL A 208 -14.89 -4.21 -0.58
CA VAL A 208 -14.35 -5.52 -0.13
C VAL A 208 -12.81 -5.52 0.02
N ARG A 209 -12.15 -4.62 -0.71
CA ARG A 209 -10.70 -4.39 -0.65
C ARG A 209 -10.25 -3.67 0.63
N ALA A 210 -10.98 -2.66 1.10
CA ALA A 210 -10.67 -1.96 2.33
C ALA A 210 -10.80 -2.90 3.55
N ASP A 211 -11.80 -3.78 3.53
CA ASP A 211 -12.03 -4.80 4.56
C ASP A 211 -10.92 -5.86 4.57
N ALA A 212 -10.51 -6.33 3.38
CA ALA A 212 -9.39 -7.25 3.23
C ALA A 212 -8.05 -6.62 3.64
N ILE A 213 -7.82 -5.34 3.32
CA ILE A 213 -6.62 -4.60 3.76
C ILE A 213 -6.62 -4.43 5.27
N LEU A 214 -7.76 -4.07 5.88
CA LEU A 214 -7.89 -3.94 7.33
C LEU A 214 -7.61 -5.28 8.03
N SER A 215 -8.16 -6.38 7.50
CA SER A 215 -7.90 -7.74 8.00
C SER A 215 -6.40 -8.09 7.93
N LEU A 216 -5.74 -7.74 6.83
CA LEU A 216 -4.32 -8.01 6.63
C LEU A 216 -3.44 -7.18 7.59
N VAL A 217 -3.84 -5.94 7.89
CA VAL A 217 -3.19 -5.11 8.93
C VAL A 217 -3.34 -5.75 10.30
N PHE A 218 -4.56 -6.13 10.68
CA PHE A 218 -4.81 -6.82 11.95
C PHE A 218 -4.00 -8.11 12.06
N LEU A 219 -3.89 -8.86 10.96
CA LEU A 219 -3.10 -10.07 10.89
C LEU A 219 -1.60 -9.82 11.10
N VAL A 220 -1.06 -8.72 10.56
CA VAL A 220 0.34 -8.31 10.80
C VAL A 220 0.55 -7.88 12.25
N LEU A 221 -0.39 -7.11 12.82
CA LEU A 221 -0.34 -6.74 14.23
C LEU A 221 -0.36 -7.98 15.12
N LEU A 222 -1.22 -8.95 14.79
CA LEU A 222 -1.31 -10.24 15.47
C LEU A 222 0.03 -10.98 15.34
N ALA A 223 0.55 -11.17 14.11
CA ALA A 223 1.85 -11.79 13.83
C ALA A 223 3.02 -11.19 14.63
N LEU A 224 2.98 -9.90 14.96
CA LEU A 224 4.03 -9.24 15.73
C LEU A 224 3.95 -9.55 17.24
N VAL A 225 2.79 -9.96 17.77
CA VAL A 225 2.55 -10.20 19.21
C VAL A 225 3.62 -11.10 19.85
N PRO A 226 3.98 -12.27 19.28
CA PRO A 226 4.99 -13.15 19.89
C PRO A 226 6.38 -12.53 19.98
N PHE A 227 6.68 -11.52 19.18
CA PHE A 227 7.99 -10.89 19.11
C PHE A 227 8.06 -9.56 19.84
N VAL A 228 6.95 -9.07 20.41
CA VAL A 228 6.99 -7.83 21.21
C VAL A 228 7.81 -8.12 22.46
N PRO A 229 9.03 -7.57 22.58
CA PRO A 229 9.79 -7.74 23.80
C PRO A 229 9.08 -6.92 24.89
N THR A 230 9.03 -7.43 26.10
CA THR A 230 8.48 -6.68 27.24
C THR A 230 9.24 -5.39 27.48
N THR A 231 10.51 -5.29 27.05
CA THR A 231 11.28 -4.04 27.03
C THR A 231 10.65 -2.96 26.14
N ALA A 232 9.92 -3.32 25.08
CA ALA A 232 9.20 -2.36 24.23
C ALA A 232 8.06 -1.63 25.00
N VAL A 233 7.61 -2.22 26.10
CA VAL A 233 6.62 -1.65 27.03
C VAL A 233 7.24 -1.51 28.44
N TYR A 234 8.57 -1.64 28.55
CA TYR A 234 9.37 -1.63 29.78
C TYR A 234 8.73 -2.40 30.95
N VAL A 235 8.19 -3.56 30.63
CA VAL A 235 7.81 -4.64 31.55
C VAL A 235 9.00 -5.62 31.65
N GLY A 236 10.11 -5.34 30.97
CA GLY A 236 11.28 -6.21 30.87
C GLY A 236 12.00 -6.49 32.17
N HIS A 237 11.86 -5.68 33.21
CA HIS A 237 12.36 -6.04 34.53
C HIS A 237 11.57 -7.19 35.18
N LEU A 238 10.39 -7.53 34.66
CA LEU A 238 9.56 -8.62 35.17
C LEU A 238 9.97 -9.98 34.58
N ASN A 239 10.52 -10.01 33.36
CA ASN A 239 10.94 -11.23 32.67
C ASN A 239 12.30 -11.07 31.97
N ASP A 240 13.21 -10.28 32.54
CA ASP A 240 14.54 -9.98 32.00
C ASP A 240 14.57 -9.46 30.54
N GLY A 241 13.47 -8.89 30.05
CA GLY A 241 13.34 -8.29 28.73
C GLY A 241 12.89 -9.25 27.64
N GLU A 242 12.49 -10.47 28.01
CA GLU A 242 11.96 -11.48 27.10
C GLU A 242 10.59 -11.08 26.51
N THR A 243 10.02 -11.90 25.64
CA THR A 243 8.74 -11.61 24.98
C THR A 243 7.55 -11.73 25.94
N PHE A 244 6.42 -11.09 25.60
CA PHE A 244 5.17 -11.26 26.35
C PHE A 244 4.66 -12.71 26.30
N ILE A 245 4.91 -13.38 25.18
CA ILE A 245 4.65 -14.80 25.01
C ILE A 245 5.76 -15.60 25.68
N ASN A 246 5.38 -16.65 26.40
CA ASN A 246 6.30 -17.56 27.06
C ASN A 246 7.28 -18.17 26.03
N PRO A 247 8.61 -18.01 26.18
CA PRO A 247 9.59 -18.58 25.25
C PRO A 247 9.61 -20.11 25.29
N ASP A 248 9.18 -20.72 26.41
CA ASP A 248 9.05 -22.16 26.56
C ASP A 248 7.73 -22.70 25.97
N LEU A 249 6.93 -21.83 25.33
CA LEU A 249 5.73 -22.25 24.63
C LEU A 249 6.12 -23.28 23.55
N GLY A 250 5.53 -24.47 23.64
CA GLY A 250 5.89 -25.59 22.78
C GLY A 250 5.85 -25.23 21.29
N LEU A 251 6.85 -25.68 20.54
CA LEU A 251 7.05 -25.37 19.11
C LEU A 251 5.80 -25.65 18.26
N PHE A 252 4.99 -26.64 18.64
CA PHE A 252 3.70 -26.96 18.03
C PHE A 252 2.75 -25.75 18.03
N TRP A 253 2.65 -25.04 19.16
CA TRP A 253 1.75 -23.91 19.32
C TRP A 253 2.22 -22.70 18.53
N LEU A 254 3.53 -22.41 18.54
CA LEU A 254 4.12 -21.34 17.74
C LEU A 254 3.95 -21.60 16.23
N ILE A 255 4.31 -22.80 15.76
CA ILE A 255 4.16 -23.15 14.33
C ILE A 255 2.68 -23.15 13.93
N GLY A 256 1.81 -23.74 14.74
CA GLY A 256 0.37 -23.77 14.47
C GLY A 256 -0.21 -22.36 14.31
N TYR A 257 0.16 -21.45 15.20
CA TYR A 257 -0.21 -20.04 15.13
C TYR A 257 0.24 -19.39 13.81
N TRP A 258 1.52 -19.53 13.44
CA TRP A 258 2.07 -18.96 12.20
C TRP A 258 1.46 -19.55 10.95
N VAL A 259 1.19 -20.86 10.93
CA VAL A 259 0.52 -21.53 9.81
C VAL A 259 -0.90 -21.00 9.64
N LEU A 260 -1.65 -20.85 10.73
CA LEU A 260 -3.01 -20.31 10.67
C LEU A 260 -3.01 -18.85 10.20
N LEU A 261 -2.10 -18.00 10.68
CA LEU A 261 -1.93 -16.65 10.16
C LEU A 261 -1.57 -16.64 8.67
N ALA A 262 -0.69 -17.52 8.22
CA ALA A 262 -0.34 -17.62 6.80
C ALA A 262 -1.56 -18.01 5.94
N VAL A 263 -2.39 -18.94 6.41
CA VAL A 263 -3.63 -19.35 5.73
C VAL A 263 -4.60 -18.17 5.64
N THR A 264 -4.85 -17.45 6.73
CA THR A 264 -5.72 -16.26 6.73
C THR A 264 -5.16 -15.16 5.82
N ALA A 265 -3.84 -14.94 5.81
CA ALA A 265 -3.20 -13.96 4.92
C ALA A 265 -3.37 -14.33 3.44
N VAL A 266 -3.18 -15.60 3.09
CA VAL A 266 -3.43 -16.10 1.73
C VAL A 266 -4.90 -15.91 1.35
N GLY A 267 -5.84 -16.20 2.26
CA GLY A 267 -7.27 -15.95 2.07
C GLY A 267 -7.58 -14.49 1.73
N ALA A 268 -7.03 -13.55 2.53
CA ALA A 268 -7.16 -12.12 2.31
C ALA A 268 -6.58 -11.69 0.94
N VAL A 269 -5.39 -12.17 0.56
CA VAL A 269 -4.77 -11.88 -0.73
C VAL A 269 -5.60 -12.43 -1.90
N LEU A 270 -6.13 -13.65 -1.79
CA LEU A 270 -6.98 -14.24 -2.81
C LEU A 270 -8.29 -13.47 -2.98
N ARG A 271 -8.86 -12.95 -1.88
CA ARG A 271 -10.05 -12.08 -1.88
C ARG A 271 -9.78 -10.75 -2.58
N ILE A 272 -8.58 -10.17 -2.42
CA ILE A 272 -8.16 -8.96 -3.15
C ILE A 272 -7.98 -9.25 -4.65
N ARG A 273 -7.41 -10.42 -4.99
CA ARG A 273 -7.10 -10.78 -6.39
C ARG A 273 -8.33 -11.17 -7.20
N ARG A 274 -9.32 -11.83 -6.59
CA ARG A 274 -10.52 -12.31 -7.31
C ARG A 274 -11.61 -11.24 -7.30
N ARG A 275 -12.04 -10.79 -8.49
CA ARG A 275 -13.16 -9.82 -8.65
C ARG A 275 -14.53 -10.38 -8.22
N ARG A 276 -14.68 -11.70 -8.06
CA ARG A 276 -15.94 -12.36 -7.65
C ARG A 276 -15.70 -13.19 -6.39
N LEU A 277 -16.49 -12.92 -5.35
CA LEU A 277 -16.52 -13.71 -4.12
C LEU A 277 -17.20 -15.05 -4.41
N SER A 278 -16.42 -16.14 -4.48
CA SER A 278 -17.01 -17.48 -4.50
C SER A 278 -17.42 -17.89 -3.08
N THR A 279 -18.58 -18.50 -2.93
CA THR A 279 -19.09 -19.00 -1.64
C THR A 279 -18.06 -19.88 -0.91
N GLY A 280 -17.27 -20.66 -1.66
CA GLY A 280 -16.20 -21.49 -1.08
C GLY A 280 -15.05 -20.70 -0.43
N LEU A 281 -14.69 -19.53 -0.97
CA LEU A 281 -13.66 -18.67 -0.35
C LEU A 281 -14.15 -18.03 0.94
N VAL A 282 -15.42 -17.60 0.97
CA VAL A 282 -16.05 -17.05 2.18
C VAL A 282 -16.15 -18.13 3.26
N ALA A 283 -16.57 -19.35 2.89
CA ALA A 283 -16.62 -20.46 3.82
C ALA A 283 -15.24 -20.85 4.36
N LEU A 284 -14.20 -20.87 3.51
CA LEU A 284 -12.84 -21.16 3.93
C LEU A 284 -12.32 -20.15 4.95
N ASP A 285 -12.56 -18.86 4.73
CA ASP A 285 -12.18 -17.78 5.64
C ASP A 285 -12.86 -17.98 7.00
N MET A 286 -14.19 -18.13 6.99
CA MET A 286 -14.98 -18.36 8.20
C MET A 286 -14.52 -19.60 8.99
N ILE A 287 -14.18 -20.70 8.29
CA ILE A 287 -13.63 -21.91 8.90
C ILE A 287 -12.26 -21.63 9.51
N THR A 288 -11.40 -20.88 8.81
CA THR A 288 -10.05 -20.55 9.30
C THR A 288 -10.12 -19.72 10.58
N ASP A 289 -11.01 -18.73 10.65
CA ASP A 289 -11.19 -17.90 11.86
C ASP A 289 -11.70 -18.73 13.04
N LEU A 290 -12.62 -19.66 12.79
CA LEU A 290 -13.11 -20.57 13.82
C LEU A 290 -12.01 -21.50 14.31
N VAL A 291 -11.22 -22.07 13.40
CA VAL A 291 -10.08 -22.93 13.74
C VAL A 291 -9.04 -22.13 14.54
N MET A 292 -8.75 -20.89 14.16
CA MET A 292 -7.86 -20.00 14.92
C MET A 292 -8.39 -19.74 16.33
N ALA A 293 -9.68 -19.39 16.48
CA ALA A 293 -10.29 -19.13 17.78
C ALA A 293 -10.24 -20.36 18.70
N VAL A 294 -10.56 -21.54 18.17
CA VAL A 294 -10.49 -22.81 18.90
C VAL A 294 -9.05 -23.13 19.27
N PHE A 295 -8.11 -22.99 18.33
CA PHE A 295 -6.68 -23.24 18.56
C PHE A 295 -6.14 -22.35 19.69
N LEU A 296 -6.41 -21.04 19.65
CA LEU A 296 -6.00 -20.11 20.70
C LEU A 296 -6.69 -20.44 22.04
N THR A 297 -7.96 -20.80 22.03
CA THR A 297 -8.68 -21.20 23.25
C THR A 297 -8.03 -22.44 23.90
N ILE A 298 -7.70 -23.47 23.11
CA ILE A 298 -7.02 -24.67 23.64
C ILE A 298 -5.62 -24.31 24.13
N ALA A 299 -4.88 -23.46 23.40
CA ALA A 299 -3.56 -23.00 23.83
C ALA A 299 -3.63 -22.34 25.21
N LEU A 300 -4.56 -21.39 25.41
CA LEU A 300 -4.75 -20.71 26.69
C LEU A 300 -5.20 -21.65 27.81
N LEU A 301 -6.01 -22.67 27.53
CA LEU A 301 -6.50 -23.59 28.56
C LEU A 301 -5.49 -24.69 28.93
N THR A 302 -4.46 -24.92 28.11
CA THR A 302 -3.54 -26.05 28.27
C THR A 302 -2.09 -25.65 28.48
N GLN A 303 -1.71 -24.42 28.15
CA GLN A 303 -0.33 -23.94 28.21
C GLN A 303 -0.28 -22.56 28.86
N ASP A 304 0.86 -22.26 29.48
CA ASP A 304 1.19 -20.93 29.96
C ASP A 304 1.60 -20.05 28.76
N VAL A 305 0.60 -19.51 28.04
CA VAL A 305 0.82 -18.73 26.81
C VAL A 305 1.52 -17.41 27.09
N LEU A 306 1.14 -16.73 28.17
CA LEU A 306 1.85 -15.54 28.63
C LEU A 306 3.05 -15.95 29.47
N HIS A 307 4.07 -15.11 29.46
CA HIS A 307 5.22 -15.31 30.30
C HIS A 307 4.78 -15.39 31.78
N PRO A 308 5.18 -16.41 32.57
CA PRO A 308 4.65 -16.65 33.91
C PRO A 308 4.88 -15.47 34.87
N ALA A 309 5.99 -14.76 34.71
CA ALA A 309 6.27 -13.56 35.47
C ALA A 309 5.29 -12.40 35.21
N ILE A 310 4.63 -12.37 34.04
CA ILE A 310 3.61 -11.37 33.67
C ILE A 310 2.24 -11.79 34.22
N GLU A 311 1.92 -13.08 34.08
CA GLU A 311 0.68 -13.65 34.60
C GLU A 311 0.55 -13.51 36.12
N ALA A 312 1.67 -13.61 36.84
CA ALA A 312 1.73 -13.39 38.27
C ALA A 312 1.32 -11.97 38.72
N LEU A 313 1.33 -10.96 37.83
CA LEU A 313 0.86 -9.60 38.17
C LEU A 313 -0.64 -9.42 37.99
N THR A 314 -1.30 -10.30 37.24
CA THR A 314 -2.74 -10.20 37.02
C THR A 314 -3.48 -10.91 38.14
N SER A 315 -4.40 -10.20 38.80
CA SER A 315 -5.26 -10.79 39.84
C SER A 315 -6.35 -11.71 39.27
N LEU A 316 -6.56 -11.66 37.95
CA LEU A 316 -7.48 -12.51 37.21
C LEU A 316 -6.69 -13.39 36.24
N PRO A 317 -6.95 -14.71 36.21
CA PRO A 317 -6.40 -15.61 35.21
C PRO A 317 -6.67 -15.11 33.79
N VAL A 318 -5.69 -15.29 32.92
CA VAL A 318 -5.69 -14.70 31.58
C VAL A 318 -6.83 -15.25 30.72
N GLU A 319 -7.17 -16.51 30.93
CA GLU A 319 -8.23 -17.22 30.24
C GLU A 319 -9.60 -16.57 30.46
N LEU A 320 -9.82 -15.96 31.63
CA LEU A 320 -11.12 -15.36 31.98
C LEU A 320 -11.46 -14.11 31.16
N TRP A 321 -10.46 -13.39 30.65
CA TRP A 321 -10.70 -12.20 29.84
C TRP A 321 -10.30 -12.39 28.37
N ALA A 322 -9.24 -13.15 28.11
CA ALA A 322 -8.75 -13.38 26.75
C ALA A 322 -9.68 -14.30 25.94
N ILE A 323 -10.21 -15.39 26.53
CA ILE A 323 -11.11 -16.29 25.82
C ILE A 323 -12.40 -15.56 25.38
N PRO A 324 -13.13 -14.84 26.26
CA PRO A 324 -14.30 -14.07 25.81
C PRO A 324 -13.97 -13.04 24.74
N LEU A 325 -12.82 -12.38 24.82
CA LEU A 325 -12.37 -11.42 23.83
C LEU A 325 -12.12 -12.07 22.46
N ILE A 326 -11.42 -13.21 22.42
CA ILE A 326 -11.18 -13.98 21.19
C ILE A 326 -12.52 -14.32 20.54
N TRP A 327 -13.46 -14.90 21.29
CA TRP A 327 -14.76 -15.28 20.75
C TRP A 327 -15.62 -14.08 20.34
N ALA A 328 -15.56 -12.96 21.07
CA ALA A 328 -16.25 -11.73 20.69
C ALA A 328 -15.74 -11.19 19.33
N ILE A 329 -14.42 -11.19 19.13
CA ILE A 329 -13.78 -10.79 17.87
C ILE A 329 -14.19 -11.75 16.74
N THR A 330 -14.08 -13.07 16.97
CA THR A 330 -14.46 -14.07 15.97
C THR A 330 -15.94 -13.94 15.59
N ILE A 331 -16.84 -13.81 16.55
CA ILE A 331 -18.29 -13.65 16.27
C ILE A 331 -18.54 -12.36 15.48
N TRP A 332 -17.91 -11.27 15.87
CA TRP A 332 -18.01 -10.00 15.15
C TRP A 332 -17.58 -10.15 13.69
N ASP A 333 -16.47 -10.83 13.45
CA ASP A 333 -15.91 -11.02 12.11
C ASP A 333 -16.73 -11.97 11.22
N GLN A 334 -17.32 -13.01 11.83
CA GLN A 334 -18.28 -13.88 11.14
C GLN A 334 -19.52 -13.08 10.71
N VAL A 335 -20.00 -12.18 11.58
CA VAL A 335 -21.17 -11.33 11.30
C VAL A 335 -20.85 -10.30 10.21
N SER A 336 -19.68 -9.67 10.23
CA SER A 336 -19.25 -8.71 9.19
C SER A 336 -19.14 -9.42 7.83
N THR A 337 -18.49 -10.59 7.79
CA THR A 337 -18.30 -11.40 6.58
C THR A 337 -19.64 -11.84 5.98
N VAL A 338 -20.55 -12.35 6.80
CA VAL A 338 -21.90 -12.74 6.35
C VAL A 338 -22.70 -11.54 5.85
N ARG A 339 -22.64 -10.39 6.54
CA ARG A 339 -23.32 -9.17 6.10
C ARG A 339 -22.79 -8.71 4.75
N GLY A 340 -21.47 -8.68 4.55
CA GLY A 340 -20.83 -8.34 3.28
C GLY A 340 -21.16 -9.30 2.14
N TYR A 341 -21.29 -10.60 2.43
CA TYR A 341 -21.71 -11.58 1.44
C TYR A 341 -23.19 -11.43 1.03
N ARG A 342 -24.08 -11.15 1.98
CA ARG A 342 -25.52 -10.96 1.70
C ARG A 342 -25.79 -9.71 0.87
N THR A 343 -25.08 -8.61 1.09
CA THR A 343 -25.19 -7.40 0.26
C THR A 343 -24.73 -7.67 -1.17
N HIS A 344 -23.64 -8.43 -1.34
CA HIS A 344 -23.13 -8.82 -2.66
C HIS A 344 -24.14 -9.69 -3.45
N LEU A 345 -24.79 -10.66 -2.79
CA LEU A 345 -25.84 -11.49 -3.41
C LEU A 345 -27.08 -10.67 -3.78
N ALA A 346 -27.51 -9.74 -2.92
CA ALA A 346 -28.69 -8.89 -3.17
C ALA A 346 -28.49 -7.90 -4.33
N ALA A 347 -27.24 -7.57 -4.65
CA ALA A 347 -26.88 -6.74 -5.80
C ALA A 347 -26.88 -7.53 -7.12
N HIS A 348 -26.50 -8.82 -7.10
CA HIS A 348 -26.41 -9.67 -8.30
C HIS A 348 -27.66 -10.50 -8.57
N GLY A 349 -28.59 -10.61 -7.62
CA GLY A 349 -29.89 -11.29 -7.81
C GLY A 349 -30.98 -10.42 -8.44
N ARG A 350 -30.67 -9.17 -8.83
CA ARG A 350 -31.61 -8.21 -9.44
C ARG A 350 -31.32 -7.92 -10.93
N SER A 351 -30.44 -8.70 -11.57
CA SER A 351 -30.18 -8.63 -13.01
C SER A 351 -30.97 -9.66 -13.79
#